data_AF-A0A7S2RMW8-F1
#
_entry.id   AF-A0A7S2RMW8-F1
#
_cell.length_a   1.000
_cell.length_b   1.000
_cell.length_c   1.000
_cell.angle_alpha   90.00
_cell.angle_beta   90.00
_cell.angle_gamma   90.00
#
_symmetry.space_group_name_H-M   'P 1'
#
loop_
_entity.id
_entity.type
_entity.pdbx_description
1 polymer ?
#
loop_
_entity_poly.entity_id
_entity_poly.type
_entity_poly.pdbx_seq_one_letter_code
_entity_poly.pdbx_strand_id
1 'polypeptide(L)'
;EQARKALVLALKEMEVRGNIRNSVEYLVKLLETEDFKNNAIDTSWLDGLIREKAVAVEMPSHLVVVSAAIFKAFEHVKTATEEVKESFRKGQVSTGGIPGINSFNTEVAYLDTKYSFHVERISPDVYRFALGGNK
;
A
#
# COMPACT_ATOMS: atom_id res chain seq x y z
N GLU A 1 -22.60 -2.20 23.92
CA GLU A 1 -22.24 -3.07 22.77
C GLU A 1 -22.75 -2.60 21.40
N GLN A 2 -24.05 -2.34 21.20
CA GLN A 2 -24.57 -1.93 19.89
C GLN A 2 -23.98 -0.62 19.36
N ALA A 3 -23.86 0.41 20.22
CA ALA A 3 -23.23 1.69 19.86
C ALA A 3 -21.75 1.54 19.49
N ARG A 4 -21.00 0.66 20.18
CA ARG A 4 -19.60 0.35 19.88
C ARG A 4 -19.47 -0.25 18.48
N LYS A 5 -20.27 -1.27 18.17
CA LYS A 5 -20.28 -1.92 16.85
C LYS A 5 -20.67 -0.94 15.74
N ALA A 6 -21.66 -0.09 15.97
CA ALA A 6 -22.06 0.95 15.03
C ALA A 6 -20.93 1.97 14.78
N LEU A 7 -20.24 2.39 15.84
CA LEU A 7 -19.09 3.28 15.71
C LEU A 7 -17.92 2.64 14.95
N VAL A 8 -17.60 1.38 15.23
CA VAL A 8 -16.55 0.64 14.50
C VAL A 8 -16.89 0.54 13.02
N LEU A 9 -18.15 0.26 12.66
CA LEU A 9 -18.58 0.22 11.27
C LEU A 9 -18.42 1.59 10.60
N ALA A 10 -18.92 2.64 11.25
CA ALA A 10 -18.81 4.00 10.73
C ALA A 10 -17.34 4.43 10.52
N LEU A 11 -16.44 4.08 11.44
CA LEU A 11 -15.02 4.38 11.32
C LEU A 11 -14.34 3.58 10.20
N LYS A 12 -14.74 2.32 9.95
CA LYS A 12 -14.23 1.51 8.84
C LYS A 12 -14.66 2.04 7.47
N GLU A 13 -15.84 2.66 7.39
CA GLU A 13 -16.35 3.28 6.17
C GLU A 13 -15.87 4.73 5.98
N MET A 14 -15.26 5.33 7.01
CA MET A 14 -14.81 6.71 6.96
C MET A 14 -13.52 6.82 6.13
N GLU A 15 -13.64 7.39 4.94
CA GLU A 15 -12.50 7.66 4.07
C GLU A 15 -11.90 9.05 4.36
N VAL A 16 -10.79 9.09 5.09
CA VAL A 16 -10.03 10.33 5.33
C VAL A 16 -8.71 10.29 4.58
N ARG A 17 -8.68 10.91 3.40
CA ARG A 17 -7.44 11.10 2.62
C ARG A 17 -6.85 12.48 2.94
N GLY A 18 -5.59 12.51 3.36
CA GLY A 18 -4.88 13.75 3.64
C GLY A 18 -3.37 13.52 3.75
N ASN A 19 -2.60 14.61 3.72
CA ASN A 19 -1.15 14.55 3.94
C ASN A 19 -0.80 14.18 5.38
N ILE A 20 -1.69 14.48 6.33
CA ILE A 20 -1.53 14.16 7.75
C ILE A 20 -2.18 12.80 8.02
N ARG A 21 -1.44 11.89 8.66
CA ARG A 21 -1.98 10.61 9.13
C ARG A 21 -3.10 10.84 10.15
N ASN A 22 -4.21 10.14 9.98
CA ASN A 22 -5.34 10.18 10.91
C ASN A 22 -5.24 9.06 11.96
N SER A 23 -6.01 9.15 13.03
CA SER A 23 -6.06 8.16 14.12
C SER A 23 -7.15 7.08 13.94
N VAL A 24 -7.84 7.05 12.79
CA VAL A 24 -9.02 6.20 12.58
C VAL A 24 -8.68 4.73 12.71
N GLU A 25 -7.59 4.29 12.07
CA GLU A 25 -7.14 2.89 12.13
C GLU A 25 -6.82 2.47 13.57
N TYR A 26 -6.20 3.37 14.35
CA TYR A 26 -5.90 3.13 15.76
C TYR A 26 -7.18 3.02 16.60
N LEU A 27 -8.14 3.93 16.39
CA LEU A 27 -9.43 3.92 17.09
C LEU A 27 -10.22 2.63 16.80
N VAL A 28 -10.23 2.17 15.55
CA VAL A 28 -10.90 0.90 15.19
C VAL A 28 -10.33 -0.27 15.99
N LYS A 29 -8.99 -0.39 16.06
CA LYS A 29 -8.34 -1.46 16.84
C LYS A 29 -8.57 -1.33 18.34
N LEU A 30 -8.48 -0.10 18.86
CA LEU A 30 -8.72 0.19 20.27
C LEU A 30 -10.12 -0.25 20.70
N LEU A 31 -11.15 0.06 19.89
CA LEU A 31 -12.53 -0.33 20.14
C LEU A 31 -12.77 -1.84 20.03
N GLU A 32 -11.84 -2.60 19.44
CA GLU A 32 -11.90 -4.06 19.30
C GLU A 32 -11.17 -4.81 20.44
N THR A 33 -10.43 -4.12 21.31
CA THR A 33 -9.74 -4.73 22.47
C THR A 33 -10.69 -5.33 23.50
N GLU A 34 -10.25 -6.37 24.21
CA GLU A 34 -11.00 -7.03 25.29
C GLU A 34 -11.29 -6.06 26.45
N ASP A 35 -10.30 -5.25 26.87
CA ASP A 35 -10.44 -4.28 27.96
C ASP A 35 -11.55 -3.27 27.67
N PHE A 36 -11.59 -2.75 26.43
CA PHE A 36 -12.63 -1.83 26.01
C PHE A 36 -14.02 -2.49 25.95
N LYS A 37 -14.11 -3.75 25.50
CA LYS A 37 -15.38 -4.50 25.44
C LYS A 37 -15.93 -4.81 26.84
N ASN A 38 -15.05 -5.13 27.77
CA ASN A 38 -15.39 -5.52 29.14
C ASN A 38 -15.49 -4.32 30.09
N ASN A 39 -15.29 -3.09 29.59
CA ASN A 39 -15.25 -1.86 30.38
C ASN A 39 -14.22 -1.91 31.51
N ALA A 40 -13.12 -2.62 31.30
CA ALA A 40 -12.00 -2.77 32.22
C ALA A 40 -10.91 -1.72 31.93
N ILE A 41 -11.32 -0.47 31.73
CA ILE A 41 -10.44 0.64 31.38
C ILE A 41 -10.35 1.64 32.53
N ASP A 42 -9.16 2.20 32.74
CA ASP A 42 -8.91 3.30 33.66
C ASP A 42 -8.32 4.51 32.91
N THR A 43 -8.04 5.61 33.61
CA THR A 43 -7.51 6.84 33.01
C THR A 43 -6.07 6.70 32.49
N SER A 44 -5.35 5.67 32.90
CA SER A 44 -3.96 5.39 32.50
C SER A 44 -3.83 4.28 31.44
N TRP A 45 -4.92 3.57 31.14
CA TRP A 45 -4.94 2.42 30.25
C TRP A 45 -4.40 2.74 28.85
N LEU A 46 -4.82 3.87 28.26
CA LEU A 46 -4.34 4.29 26.95
C LEU A 46 -2.83 4.57 26.94
N ASP A 47 -2.31 5.19 28.00
CA ASP A 47 -0.88 5.47 28.14
C ASP A 47 -0.06 4.18 28.25
N GLY A 48 -0.60 3.17 28.94
CA GLY A 48 -0.03 1.81 28.99
C GLY A 48 0.09 1.19 27.59
N LEU A 49 -0.99 1.22 26.81
CA LEU A 49 -1.01 0.70 25.44
C LEU A 49 -0.02 1.42 24.51
N ILE A 50 0.12 2.75 24.67
CA ILE A 50 1.08 3.56 23.90
C ILE A 50 2.51 3.17 24.26
N ARG A 51 2.79 3.01 25.57
CA ARG A 51 4.12 2.63 26.07
C ARG A 51 4.55 1.26 25.54
N GLU A 52 3.62 0.31 25.49
CA GLU A 52 3.87 -1.06 25.02
C GLU A 52 3.82 -1.19 23.49
N LYS A 53 3.33 -0.16 22.79
CA LYS A 53 3.03 -0.21 21.34
C LYS A 53 2.11 -1.38 21.00
N ALA A 54 1.19 -1.71 21.92
CA ALA A 54 0.37 -2.91 21.84
C ALA A 54 -0.68 -2.87 20.72
N VAL A 55 -1.09 -1.66 20.30
CA VAL A 55 -2.06 -1.46 19.22
C VAL A 55 -1.32 -1.09 17.93
N ALA A 56 -0.91 -2.11 17.17
CA ALA A 56 -0.27 -1.94 15.86
C ALA A 56 -1.25 -2.33 14.74
N VAL A 57 -1.31 -1.52 13.68
CA VAL A 57 -2.03 -1.88 12.43
C VAL A 57 -1.15 -2.80 11.61
N GLU A 58 -1.14 -4.09 11.97
CA GLU A 58 -0.42 -5.09 11.18
C GLU A 58 -1.15 -5.36 9.86
N MET A 59 -0.55 -4.91 8.76
CA MET A 59 -0.86 -5.43 7.43
C MET A 59 0.15 -6.51 7.08
N PRO A 60 -0.28 -7.62 6.45
CA PRO A 60 0.64 -8.65 6.01
C PRO A 60 1.74 -8.07 5.11
N SER A 61 3.01 -8.33 5.47
CA SER A 61 4.18 -7.75 4.80
C SER A 61 4.19 -7.98 3.29
N HIS A 62 3.77 -9.17 2.85
CA HIS A 62 3.65 -9.51 1.43
C HIS A 62 2.64 -8.61 0.69
N LEU A 63 1.51 -8.25 1.30
CA LEU A 63 0.54 -7.35 0.68
C LEU A 63 1.10 -5.94 0.52
N VAL A 64 1.83 -5.46 1.52
CA VAL A 64 2.47 -4.12 1.46
C VAL A 64 3.50 -4.07 0.34
N VAL A 65 4.38 -5.08 0.28
CA VAL A 65 5.43 -5.16 -0.75
C VAL A 65 4.84 -5.30 -2.15
N VAL A 66 3.86 -6.19 -2.34
CA VAL A 66 3.19 -6.40 -3.63
C VAL A 66 2.42 -5.16 -4.06
N SER A 67 1.69 -4.51 -3.16
CA SER A 67 0.94 -3.27 -3.49
C SER A 67 1.88 -2.14 -3.91
N ALA A 68 3.01 -1.99 -3.22
CA ALA A 68 4.04 -1.03 -3.60
C ALA A 68 4.67 -1.36 -4.96
N ALA A 69 4.93 -2.64 -5.24
CA ALA A 69 5.44 -3.09 -6.54
C ALA A 69 4.45 -2.80 -7.66
N ILE A 70 3.16 -3.08 -7.46
CA ILE A 70 2.08 -2.78 -8.41
C ILE A 70 2.01 -1.27 -8.68
N PHE A 71 2.01 -0.47 -7.63
CA PHE A 71 1.94 0.99 -7.76
C PHE A 71 3.11 1.55 -8.57
N LYS A 72 4.34 1.14 -8.23
CA LYS A 72 5.55 1.56 -8.96
C LYS A 72 5.54 1.10 -10.42
N ALA A 73 5.10 -0.13 -10.68
CA ALA A 73 4.98 -0.64 -12.04
C ALA A 73 3.97 0.17 -12.87
N PHE A 74 2.82 0.48 -12.28
CA PHE A 74 1.80 1.30 -12.93
C PHE A 74 2.29 2.73 -13.21
N GLU A 75 2.96 3.35 -12.25
CA GLU A 75 3.58 4.68 -12.41
C GLU A 75 4.64 4.68 -13.51
N HIS A 76 5.52 3.68 -13.53
CA HIS A 76 6.55 3.53 -14.56
C HIS A 76 5.93 3.42 -15.96
N VAL A 77 4.94 2.56 -16.14
CA VAL A 77 4.24 2.39 -17.43
C VAL A 77 3.54 3.68 -17.85
N LYS A 78 2.89 4.37 -16.90
CA LYS A 78 2.21 5.65 -17.16
C LYS A 78 3.20 6.71 -17.64
N THR A 79 4.31 6.89 -16.94
CA THR A 79 5.35 7.87 -17.28
C THR A 79 6.01 7.55 -18.61
N ALA A 80 6.47 6.31 -18.81
CA ALA A 80 7.12 5.91 -20.06
C ALA A 80 6.17 5.99 -21.27
N THR A 81 4.88 5.73 -21.08
CA THR A 81 3.87 5.93 -22.14
C THR A 81 3.71 7.40 -22.49
N GLU A 82 3.71 8.30 -21.50
CA GLU A 82 3.60 9.74 -21.76
C GLU A 82 4.86 10.29 -22.44
N GLU A 83 6.04 9.84 -22.04
CA GLU A 83 7.31 10.19 -22.69
C GLU A 83 7.31 9.79 -24.17
N VAL A 84 6.87 8.56 -24.49
CA VAL A 84 6.76 8.10 -25.89
C VAL A 84 5.76 8.95 -26.67
N LYS A 85 4.61 9.29 -26.09
CA LYS A 85 3.63 10.20 -26.73
C LYS A 85 4.23 11.58 -26.99
N GLU A 86 4.99 12.13 -26.04
CA GLU A 86 5.67 13.40 -26.23
C GLU A 86 6.74 13.35 -27.32
N SER A 87 7.54 12.29 -27.38
CA SER A 87 8.52 12.07 -28.44
C SER A 87 7.85 12.05 -29.82
N PHE A 88 6.71 11.38 -29.95
CA PHE A 88 5.93 11.42 -31.19
C PHE A 88 5.41 12.81 -31.54
N ARG A 89 4.93 13.58 -30.55
CA ARG A 89 4.52 14.99 -30.77
C ARG A 89 5.68 15.86 -31.25
N LYS A 90 6.91 15.56 -30.84
CA LYS A 90 8.14 16.25 -31.26
C LYS A 90 8.69 15.74 -32.60
N GLY A 91 8.03 14.78 -33.25
CA GLY A 91 8.44 14.21 -34.54
C GLY A 91 9.53 13.13 -34.44
N GLN A 92 9.85 12.65 -33.24
CA GLN A 92 10.79 11.54 -33.06
C GLN A 92 10.06 10.21 -33.29
N VAL A 93 10.63 9.31 -34.10
CA VAL A 93 10.05 8.00 -34.45
C VAL A 93 10.79 6.81 -33.83
N SER A 94 11.61 7.05 -32.80
CA SER A 94 12.34 5.98 -32.13
C SER A 94 11.40 5.07 -31.33
N THR A 95 11.41 3.78 -31.65
CA THR A 95 10.62 2.74 -30.96
C THR A 95 11.43 1.99 -29.90
N GLY A 96 12.71 2.35 -29.70
CA GLY A 96 13.62 1.65 -28.79
C GLY A 96 13.21 1.68 -27.31
N GLY A 97 12.39 2.66 -26.91
CA GLY A 97 11.86 2.76 -25.54
C GLY A 97 10.64 1.86 -25.28
N ILE A 98 9.95 1.39 -26.32
CA ILE A 98 8.69 0.63 -26.18
C ILE A 98 8.89 -0.72 -25.47
N PRO A 99 9.94 -1.52 -25.75
CA PRO A 99 10.18 -2.77 -25.03
C PRO A 99 10.35 -2.57 -23.51
N GLY A 100 10.98 -1.46 -23.11
CA GLY A 100 11.18 -1.12 -21.69
C GLY A 100 9.87 -0.80 -20.95
N ILE A 101 8.80 -0.47 -21.66
CA ILE A 101 7.46 -0.29 -21.06
C ILE A 101 6.87 -1.64 -20.65
N ASN A 102 7.17 -2.70 -21.41
CA ASN A 102 6.55 -4.01 -21.22
C ASN A 102 7.37 -4.95 -20.34
N SER A 103 8.68 -4.77 -20.25
CA SER A 103 9.55 -5.58 -19.38
C SER A 103 10.58 -4.70 -18.69
N PHE A 104 10.54 -4.66 -17.36
CA PHE A 104 11.43 -3.85 -16.54
C PHE A 104 11.57 -4.42 -15.12
N ASN A 105 12.60 -3.98 -14.41
CA ASN A 105 12.82 -4.36 -13.02
C ASN A 105 12.34 -3.25 -12.08
N THR A 106 11.69 -3.61 -10.98
CA THR A 106 11.22 -2.69 -9.93
C THR A 106 11.73 -3.14 -8.58
N GLU A 107 12.18 -2.18 -7.76
CA GLU A 107 12.70 -2.46 -6.43
C GLU A 107 11.80 -1.84 -5.35
N VAL A 108 11.51 -2.62 -4.32
CA VAL A 108 10.74 -2.21 -3.15
C VAL A 108 11.55 -2.52 -1.91
N ALA A 109 11.83 -1.52 -1.08
CA ALA A 109 12.45 -1.70 0.23
C ALA A 109 11.37 -1.63 1.31
N TYR A 110 11.30 -2.65 2.16
CA TYR A 110 10.34 -2.72 3.26
C TYR A 110 10.97 -3.43 4.47
N LEU A 111 10.90 -2.81 5.64
CA LEU A 111 11.47 -3.32 6.90
C LEU A 111 12.92 -3.85 6.72
N ASP A 112 13.80 -2.99 6.20
CA ASP A 112 15.22 -3.28 5.92
C ASP A 112 15.49 -4.45 4.97
N THR A 113 14.45 -4.97 4.30
CA THR A 113 14.56 -6.01 3.28
C THR A 113 14.28 -5.42 1.90
N LYS A 114 15.20 -5.68 0.96
CA LYS A 114 15.06 -5.25 -0.44
C LYS A 114 14.46 -6.36 -1.28
N TYR A 115 13.35 -6.07 -1.94
CA TYR A 115 12.64 -6.95 -2.85
C TYR A 115 12.81 -6.45 -4.28
N SER A 116 13.44 -7.25 -5.14
CA SER A 116 13.61 -6.96 -6.56
C SER A 116 12.64 -7.79 -7.39
N PHE A 117 11.72 -7.11 -8.06
CA PHE A 117 10.70 -7.70 -8.93
C PHE A 117 11.10 -7.52 -10.40
N HIS A 118 10.94 -8.58 -11.18
CA HIS A 118 10.84 -8.47 -12.63
C HIS A 118 9.36 -8.33 -12.99
N VAL A 119 9.03 -7.27 -13.73
CA VAL A 119 7.65 -6.95 -14.12
C VAL A 119 7.52 -7.12 -15.63
N GLU A 120 6.55 -7.95 -16.02
CA GLU A 120 6.15 -8.11 -17.41
C GLU A 120 4.69 -7.68 -17.58
N ARG A 121 4.43 -6.75 -18.48
CA ARG A 121 3.09 -6.35 -18.87
C ARG A 121 2.60 -7.26 -19.99
N ILE A 122 1.62 -8.11 -19.67
CA ILE A 122 1.03 -9.06 -20.62
C ILE A 122 -0.09 -8.39 -21.41
N SER A 123 -0.88 -7.54 -20.75
CA SER A 123 -1.99 -6.81 -21.37
C SER A 123 -2.16 -5.43 -20.69
N PRO A 124 -3.12 -4.58 -21.15
CA PRO A 124 -3.31 -3.25 -20.58
C PRO A 124 -3.43 -3.22 -19.05
N ASP A 125 -4.15 -4.21 -18.50
CA ASP A 125 -4.49 -4.33 -17.08
C ASP A 125 -3.91 -5.58 -16.41
N VAL A 126 -3.12 -6.39 -17.13
CA VAL A 126 -2.55 -7.64 -16.62
C VAL A 126 -1.02 -7.54 -16.59
N TYR A 127 -0.49 -7.70 -15.38
CA TYR A 127 0.94 -7.66 -15.07
C TYR A 127 1.35 -8.98 -14.42
N ARG A 128 2.53 -9.47 -14.78
CA ARG A 128 3.22 -10.57 -14.12
C ARG A 128 4.37 -10.02 -13.31
N PHE A 129 4.44 -10.40 -12.04
CA PHE A 129 5.51 -10.05 -11.13
C PHE A 129 6.27 -11.31 -10.75
N ALA A 130 7.57 -11.35 -11.02
CA ALA A 130 8.45 -12.43 -10.58
C ALA A 130 9.44 -11.90 -9.54
N LEU A 131 9.45 -12.52 -8.36
CA LEU A 131 10.39 -12.21 -7.28
C LEU A 131 11.51 -13.26 -7.29
N GLY A 132 12.76 -12.82 -7.46
CA GLY A 132 13.93 -13.71 -7.38
C GLY A 132 14.01 -14.75 -8.50
N GLY A 133 14.46 -14.34 -9.69
CA GLY A 133 15.06 -15.21 -10.73
C GLY A 133 14.18 -16.26 -11.41
N ASN A 134 13.04 -16.67 -10.85
CA ASN A 134 12.16 -17.63 -11.49
C ASN A 134 11.29 -16.93 -12.53
N LYS A 135 11.75 -17.03 -13.78
CA LYS A 135 11.00 -16.73 -15.00
C LYS A 135 9.83 -17.69 -15.18
#